data_AF-A0A1S8C9H5-F1
#
_entry.id   AF-A0A1S8C9H5-F1
#
_cell.length_a   1.000
_cell.length_b   1.000
_cell.length_c   1.000
_cell.angle_alpha   90.00
_cell.angle_beta   90.00
_cell.angle_gamma   90.00
#
_symmetry.space_group_name_H-M   'P 1'
#
loop_
_entity.id
_entity.type
_entity.pdbx_description
1 polymer ?
#
loop_
_entity_poly.entity_id
_entity_poly.type
_entity_poly.pdbx_seq_one_letter_code
_entity_poly.pdbx_strand_id
1 'polypeptide(L)' 'MPPLTEVGLSLLDRSRTRAGAPDAAALTGTAARAARAERLGYDRFWVAEHHASPAWPARAAAMS' A
#
# COMPACT_ATOMS: atom_id res chain seq x y z
N MET A 1 3.70 19.39 22.45
CA MET A 1 3.17 18.39 21.51
C MET A 1 1.67 18.45 21.59
N PRO A 2 0.93 18.66 20.49
CA PRO A 2 -0.52 18.56 20.53
C PRO A 2 -0.92 17.15 21.00
N PRO A 3 -2.07 16.99 21.67
CA PRO A 3 -2.58 15.66 22.00
C PRO A 3 -2.75 14.86 20.70
N LEU A 4 -2.55 13.54 20.74
CA LEU A 4 -2.66 12.69 19.55
C LEU A 4 -4.04 12.79 18.87
N THR A 5 -5.06 13.26 19.60
CA THR A 5 -6.41 13.55 19.10
C THR A 5 -6.48 14.73 18.14
N GLU A 6 -5.45 15.57 18.06
CA GLU A 6 -5.34 16.71 17.13
C GLU A 6 -4.40 16.45 15.95
N VAL A 7 -3.71 15.30 15.92
CA VAL A 7 -2.82 14.94 14.83
C VAL A 7 -3.60 14.13 13.80
N GLY A 8 -3.82 14.72 12.62
CA GLY A 8 -4.45 14.06 11.48
C GLY A 8 -3.69 12.81 11.04
N LEU A 9 -4.43 11.73 10.77
CA LEU A 9 -3.85 10.46 10.31
C LEU A 9 -3.99 10.33 8.79
N SER A 10 -2.89 10.00 8.12
CA SER A 10 -2.86 9.71 6.67
C SER A 10 -2.30 8.32 6.41
N LEU A 11 -2.60 7.73 5.25
CA LEU A 11 -2.18 6.38 4.88
C LEU A 11 -1.33 6.39 3.60
N LEU A 12 -0.17 5.74 3.66
CA LEU A 12 0.69 5.45 2.51
C LEU A 12 0.57 3.97 2.13
N ASP A 13 0.07 3.71 0.94
CA ASP A 13 -0.06 2.37 0.39
C ASP A 13 1.06 2.05 -0.60
N ARG A 14 1.66 0.86 -0.47
CA ARG A 14 2.74 0.41 -1.36
C ARG A 14 2.29 -0.52 -2.48
N SER A 15 0.97 -0.72 -2.65
CA SER A 15 0.37 -1.62 -3.64
C SER A 15 1.04 -3.00 -3.70
N ARG A 16 1.33 -3.58 -2.52
CA ARG A 16 2.06 -4.86 -2.44
C ARG A 16 1.25 -6.00 -3.05
N THR A 17 1.85 -6.72 -3.98
CA THR A 17 1.34 -8.00 -4.46
C THR A 17 1.49 -9.07 -3.37
N ARG A 18 0.58 -10.05 -3.35
CA ARG A 18 0.65 -11.20 -2.44
C ARG A 18 1.15 -12.42 -3.22
N ALA A 19 1.91 -13.29 -2.55
CA ALA A 19 2.32 -14.56 -3.16
C ALA A 19 1.08 -15.36 -3.58
N GLY A 20 1.10 -15.91 -4.80
CA GLY A 20 -0.02 -16.66 -5.38
C GLY A 20 -1.21 -15.84 -5.88
N ALA A 21 -1.19 -14.50 -5.74
CA ALA A 21 -2.22 -13.63 -6.31
C ALA A 21 -1.76 -13.02 -7.65
N PRO A 22 -2.68 -12.77 -8.60
CA PRO A 22 -2.37 -11.99 -9.79
C PRO A 22 -1.92 -10.57 -9.44
N ASP A 23 -0.98 -10.00 -10.20
CA ASP A 23 -0.47 -8.65 -9.94
C ASP A 23 -1.57 -7.59 -9.99
N ALA A 24 -2.55 -7.74 -10.88
CA ALA A 24 -3.72 -6.88 -10.96
C ALA A 24 -4.54 -6.81 -9.66
N ALA A 25 -4.48 -7.86 -8.82
CA ALA A 25 -5.17 -7.86 -7.53
C ALA A 25 -4.60 -6.82 -6.55
N ALA A 26 -3.34 -6.39 -6.74
CA ALA A 26 -2.77 -5.31 -5.95
C ALA A 26 -3.50 -3.98 -6.21
N LEU A 27 -3.84 -3.67 -7.46
CA LEU A 27 -4.54 -2.44 -7.84
C LEU A 27 -5.95 -2.39 -7.25
N THR A 28 -6.73 -3.45 -7.42
CA THR A 28 -8.09 -3.54 -6.84
C THR A 28 -8.03 -3.49 -5.32
N GLY A 29 -7.02 -4.13 -4.72
CA GLY A 29 -6.76 -4.05 -3.29
C GLY A 29 -6.43 -2.63 -2.81
N THR A 30 -5.65 -1.88 -3.58
CA THR A 30 -5.32 -0.47 -3.28
C THR A 30 -6.58 0.40 -3.31
N ALA A 31 -7.42 0.26 -4.33
CA ALA A 31 -8.70 0.97 -4.42
C ALA A 31 -9.63 0.65 -3.24
N ALA A 32 -9.75 -0.63 -2.85
CA ALA A 32 -10.55 -1.04 -1.71
C ALA A 32 -10.03 -0.45 -0.38
N ARG A 33 -8.70 -0.34 -0.22
CA ARG A 33 -8.08 0.29 0.96
C ARG A 33 -8.30 1.80 0.97
N ALA A 34 -8.21 2.48 -0.17
CA ALA A 34 -8.50 3.90 -0.28
C ALA A 34 -9.94 4.21 0.16
N ALA A 35 -10.92 3.49 -0.38
CA ALA A 35 -12.33 3.64 0.00
C ALA A 35 -12.55 3.37 1.50
N ARG A 36 -11.81 2.42 2.09
CA ARG A 36 -11.89 2.15 3.53
C ARG A 36 -11.25 3.27 4.37
N ALA A 37 -10.12 3.82 3.93
CA ALA A 37 -9.44 4.91 4.61
C ALA A 37 -10.32 6.17 4.65
N GLU A 38 -11.02 6.47 3.55
CA GLU A 38 -12.01 7.54 3.49
C GLU A 38 -13.13 7.36 4.52
N ARG A 39 -13.74 6.17 4.57
CA ARG A 39 -14.78 5.86 5.58
C ARG A 39 -14.29 5.92 7.02
N LEU A 40 -13.00 5.75 7.25
CA LEU A 40 -12.38 5.83 8.58
C LEU A 40 -11.90 7.24 8.94
N GLY A 41 -12.03 8.21 8.03
CA GLY A 41 -11.65 9.60 8.29
C GLY A 41 -10.15 9.89 8.21
N TYR A 42 -9.39 9.13 7.43
CA TYR A 42 -8.00 9.49 7.14
C TYR A 42 -7.94 10.74 6.26
N ASP A 43 -7.03 11.66 6.57
CA ASP A 43 -6.90 12.95 5.88
C ASP A 43 -6.44 12.81 4.43
N ARG A 44 -5.49 11.91 4.18
CA ARG A 44 -4.92 11.66 2.85
C ARG A 44 -4.60 10.20 2.64
N PHE A 45 -4.71 9.77 1.37
CA PHE A 45 -4.30 8.46 0.90
C PHE A 45 -3.28 8.61 -0.23
N TRP A 46 -2.08 8.09 -0.02
CA TRP A 46 -0.95 8.20 -0.96
C TRP A 46 -0.60 6.82 -1.48
N VAL A 47 -0.19 6.72 -2.74
CA VAL A 47 0.28 5.47 -3.35
C VAL A 47 1.74 5.64 -3.75
N ALA A 48 2.59 4.70 -3.34
CA ALA A 48 3.99 4.67 -3.74
C ALA A 48 4.17 3.99 -5.11
N GLU A 49 4.91 4.66 -6.00
CA GLU A 49 5.42 4.07 -7.23
C GLU A 49 6.72 3.31 -6.95
N HIS A 50 6.86 2.11 -7.50
CA HIS A 50 8.07 1.30 -7.38
C HIS A 50 8.51 0.86 -8.77
N HIS A 51 9.65 1.38 -9.22
CA HIS A 51 10.34 0.81 -10.38
C HIS A 51 11.22 -0.35 -9.90
N ALA A 52 11.20 -1.46 -10.63
CA ALA A 52 12.11 -2.57 -10.37
C ALA A 52 13.55 -2.14 -10.71
N SER A 53 14.25 -1.53 -9.76
CA SER A 53 15.66 -1.21 -9.91
C SER A 53 16.48 -2.49 -9.74
N PRO A 54 17.39 -2.82 -10.67
CA PRO A 54 18.24 -4.00 -10.57
C PRO A 54 19.37 -3.75 -9.56
N ALA A 55 19.05 -3.75 -8.28
CA ALA A 55 20.01 -3.90 -7.20
C ALA A 55 19.31 -4.59 -6.02
N TRP A 56 19.74 -5.83 -5.72
CA TRP A 56 19.18 -6.78 -4.75
C TRP A 56 17.98 -7.59 -5.27
N PRO A 57 17.92 -8.93 -5.07
CA PRO A 57 16.88 -9.76 -5.66
C PRO A 57 15.50 -9.33 -5.18
N ALA A 58 14.79 -8.64 -6.05
CA ALA A 58 13.36 -8.47 -5.96
C ALA A 58 12.74 -9.88 -6.02
N ARG A 59 12.20 -10.32 -4.89
CA ARG A 59 11.31 -11.49 -4.78
C ARG A 59 11.96 -12.79 -5.26
N ALA A 60 12.57 -13.53 -4.34
CA ALA A 60 12.77 -14.96 -4.55
C ALA A 60 11.39 -15.62 -4.69
N ALA A 61 10.95 -15.86 -5.92
CA ALA A 61 10.01 -16.93 -6.17
C ALA A 61 10.74 -18.22 -5.75
N ALA A 62 10.32 -18.81 -4.64
CA ALA A 62 10.59 -20.21 -4.39
C ALA A 62 9.88 -20.98 -5.52
N MET A 63 10.64 -21.34 -6.55
CA MET A 63 10.20 -22.29 -7.57
C MET A 63 10.14 -23.66 -6.90
N SER A 64 8.99 -24.33 -7.05
CA SER A 64 8.82 -25.76 -6.77
C SER A 64 9.63 -26.60 -7.75
#